data_AF-C3YDL2-F1
#
_entry.id   AF-C3YDL2-F1
#
_cell.length_a   1.000
_cell.length_b   1.000
_cell.length_c   1.000
_cell.angle_alpha   90.00
_cell.angle_beta   90.00
_cell.angle_gamma   90.00
#
_symmetry.space_group_name_H-M   'P 1'
#
loop_
_entity.id
_entity.type
_entity.pdbx_description
1 polymer ?
#
loop_
_entity_poly.entity_id
_entity_poly.type
_entity_poly.pdbx_seq_one_letter_code
_entity_poly.pdbx_strand_id
1 'polypeptide(L)'
;MSTAVSLLLVAFTVLQCLVWDVAATCFSYPQNLCCKGKNNECKTSGRRLDGTVGACFCDENCYVMRDCCSDYENACQAVACQVSEWGSWSGCSVSCGEGVSERRRYVLTSPRGGGPACPPLVQKRACYNYGYWCSSATKEVAHILPASFGHLRLSDEPKGAMGLIMDSRKSHMYCVNFRVTSTSAACRLRSNYLAGWTRTLRPGANVCVECQPHAMDRKMHCRGDGASGPNTGRWTAVDATGCRGTWKKHSRQENCYCSGYRGYGFIFV
;
A
#
# COMPACT_ATOMS: atom_id res chain seq x y z
N MET A 1 -30.33 67.88 -1.72
CA MET A 1 -30.39 66.57 -1.05
C MET A 1 -30.17 65.37 -1.99
N SER A 2 -30.31 65.51 -3.32
CA SER A 2 -30.20 64.37 -4.26
C SER A 2 -28.78 63.97 -4.67
N THR A 3 -27.79 64.85 -4.53
CA THR A 3 -26.40 64.59 -4.98
C THR A 3 -25.58 63.77 -3.97
N ALA A 4 -25.89 63.91 -2.68
CA ALA A 4 -25.19 63.19 -1.61
C ALA A 4 -25.53 61.68 -1.60
N VAL A 5 -26.78 61.32 -1.94
CA VAL A 5 -27.24 59.92 -2.01
C VAL A 5 -26.57 59.18 -3.19
N SER A 6 -26.41 59.85 -4.34
CA SER A 6 -25.72 59.28 -5.50
C SER A 6 -24.22 59.06 -5.27
N LEU A 7 -23.55 59.99 -4.56
CA LEU A 7 -22.13 59.83 -4.19
C LEU A 7 -21.91 58.67 -3.20
N LEU A 8 -22.83 58.49 -2.24
CA LEU A 8 -22.77 57.37 -1.30
C LEU A 8 -23.02 56.01 -1.98
N LEU A 9 -23.94 55.93 -2.94
CA LEU A 9 -24.17 54.71 -3.73
C LEU A 9 -22.97 54.36 -4.61
N VAL A 10 -22.36 55.36 -5.28
CA VAL A 10 -21.13 55.16 -6.07
C VAL A 10 -19.97 54.73 -5.18
N ALA A 11 -19.81 55.35 -4.01
CA ALA A 11 -18.81 54.94 -3.03
C ALA A 11 -19.04 53.51 -2.51
N PHE A 12 -20.29 53.09 -2.30
CA PHE A 12 -20.62 51.72 -1.87
C PHE A 12 -20.33 50.70 -2.98
N THR A 13 -20.60 51.02 -4.25
CA THR A 13 -20.26 50.15 -5.40
C THR A 13 -18.76 50.06 -5.65
N VAL A 14 -18.01 51.16 -5.49
CA VAL A 14 -16.54 51.17 -5.60
C VAL A 14 -15.90 50.39 -4.45
N LEU A 15 -16.45 50.52 -3.23
CA LEU A 15 -15.98 49.77 -2.07
C LEU A 15 -16.28 48.27 -2.22
N GLN A 16 -17.39 47.88 -2.87
CA GLN A 16 -17.70 46.48 -3.20
C GLN A 16 -16.78 45.90 -4.29
N CYS A 17 -16.30 46.70 -5.24
CA CYS A 17 -15.30 46.26 -6.22
C CYS A 17 -13.90 46.03 -5.60
N LEU A 18 -13.54 46.76 -4.56
CA LEU A 18 -12.23 46.63 -3.90
C LEU A 18 -12.08 45.37 -3.03
N VAL A 19 -13.15 44.59 -2.82
CA VAL A 19 -13.13 43.38 -1.97
C VAL A 19 -13.06 42.08 -2.78
N TRP A 20 -12.91 42.15 -4.12
CA TRP A 20 -12.99 40.99 -5.02
C TRP A 20 -11.69 40.63 -5.74
N ASP A 21 -10.55 41.22 -5.37
CA ASP A 21 -9.24 40.69 -5.79
C ASP A 21 -8.76 39.63 -4.78
N VAL A 22 -9.47 38.51 -4.73
CA VAL A 22 -8.95 37.30 -4.08
C VAL A 22 -7.79 36.81 -4.95
N ALA A 23 -6.58 37.27 -4.66
CA ALA A 23 -5.37 36.83 -5.38
C ALA A 23 -5.38 35.30 -5.49
N ALA A 24 -5.24 34.78 -6.71
CA ALA A 24 -5.29 33.35 -6.95
C ALA A 24 -4.00 32.72 -6.38
N THR A 25 -4.16 31.97 -5.29
CA THR A 25 -3.07 31.31 -4.54
C THR A 25 -2.77 29.92 -5.09
N CYS A 26 -1.64 29.31 -4.73
CA CYS A 26 -1.43 27.88 -4.95
C CYS A 26 -2.51 27.01 -4.26
N PHE A 27 -3.20 27.55 -3.25
CA PHE A 27 -4.40 26.96 -2.62
C PHE A 27 -5.71 27.08 -3.42
N SER A 28 -5.74 27.77 -4.57
CA SER A 28 -7.01 28.12 -5.22
C SER A 28 -7.75 26.90 -5.79
N TYR A 29 -8.86 26.54 -5.15
CA TYR A 29 -9.83 25.58 -5.66
C TYR A 29 -10.44 26.13 -6.98
N PRO A 30 -10.59 25.33 -8.05
CA PRO A 30 -10.64 23.86 -8.06
C PRO A 30 -9.34 23.15 -8.47
N GLN A 31 -8.24 23.86 -8.71
CA GLN A 31 -6.99 23.25 -9.20
C GLN A 31 -5.91 23.35 -8.12
N ASN A 32 -5.67 22.25 -7.40
CA ASN A 32 -4.47 22.09 -6.57
C ASN A 32 -3.23 22.19 -7.46
N LEU A 33 -2.70 23.40 -7.66
CA LEU A 33 -1.64 23.74 -8.60
C LEU A 33 -0.26 23.29 -8.11
N CYS A 34 -0.10 22.15 -7.43
CA CYS A 34 1.23 21.69 -7.01
C CYS A 34 1.81 20.72 -8.04
N CYS A 35 2.65 21.23 -8.95
CA CYS A 35 3.25 20.44 -10.02
C CYS A 35 4.67 19.98 -9.69
N LYS A 36 5.03 18.78 -10.17
CA LYS A 36 6.40 18.26 -10.12
C LYS A 36 7.24 18.76 -11.29
N GLY A 37 8.53 19.00 -11.05
CA GLY A 37 9.45 19.56 -12.05
C GLY A 37 9.03 20.95 -12.52
N LYS A 38 9.57 21.39 -13.66
CA LYS A 38 9.18 22.66 -14.30
C LYS A 38 7.87 22.48 -15.06
N ASN A 39 6.80 23.16 -14.65
CA ASN A 39 5.52 23.11 -15.34
C ASN A 39 4.90 24.50 -15.49
N ASN A 40 4.98 25.02 -16.72
CA ASN A 40 4.48 26.35 -17.05
C ASN A 40 2.94 26.46 -16.99
N GLU A 41 2.22 25.33 -16.95
CA GLU A 41 0.77 25.29 -16.76
C GLU A 41 0.40 25.50 -15.28
N CYS A 42 1.35 25.25 -14.37
CA CYS A 42 1.20 25.42 -12.93
C CYS A 42 1.43 26.87 -12.49
N LYS A 43 0.76 27.80 -13.17
CA LYS A 43 0.88 29.24 -12.94
C LYS A 43 -0.41 29.82 -12.41
N THR A 44 -0.27 30.80 -11.53
CA THR A 44 -1.36 31.60 -11.01
C THR A 44 -0.95 33.07 -10.93
N SER A 45 -1.89 33.96 -10.64
CA SER A 45 -1.65 35.40 -10.46
C SER A 45 -1.72 35.75 -8.98
N GLY A 46 -0.57 36.10 -8.40
CA GLY A 46 -0.44 36.34 -6.96
C GLY A 46 0.83 37.09 -6.58
N ARG A 47 1.15 37.10 -5.30
CA ARG A 47 2.40 37.66 -4.78
C ARG A 47 3.52 36.62 -4.92
N ARG A 48 4.69 37.03 -5.41
CA ARG A 48 5.91 36.21 -5.44
C ARG A 48 6.68 36.32 -4.13
N LEU A 49 7.64 35.42 -3.92
CA LEU A 49 8.56 35.47 -2.77
C LEU A 49 9.38 36.76 -2.68
N ASP A 50 9.64 37.43 -3.81
CA ASP A 50 10.35 38.72 -3.87
C ASP A 50 9.47 39.94 -3.53
N GLY A 51 8.19 39.72 -3.20
CA GLY A 51 7.22 40.77 -2.88
C GLY A 51 6.53 41.40 -4.09
N THR A 52 6.95 41.07 -5.33
CA THR A 52 6.28 41.55 -6.55
C THR A 52 4.94 40.85 -6.74
N VAL A 53 4.01 41.53 -7.41
CA VAL A 53 2.67 40.99 -7.72
C VAL A 53 2.62 40.72 -9.22
N GLY A 54 2.23 39.51 -9.61
CA GLY A 54 2.17 39.10 -11.00
C GLY A 54 1.97 37.60 -11.18
N ALA A 55 2.34 37.07 -12.35
CA ALA A 55 2.31 35.63 -12.58
C ALA A 55 3.38 34.94 -11.70
N CYS A 56 2.98 33.93 -10.95
CA CYS A 56 3.86 33.11 -10.12
C CYS A 56 3.58 31.62 -10.36
N PHE A 57 4.55 30.77 -10.06
CA PHE A 57 4.48 29.34 -10.32
C PHE A 57 4.42 28.53 -9.03
N CYS A 58 3.68 27.42 -9.10
CA CYS A 58 3.47 26.49 -8.01
C CYS A 58 4.12 25.12 -8.36
N ASP A 59 5.36 25.16 -8.88
CA ASP A 59 6.12 24.00 -9.32
C ASP A 59 7.50 23.89 -8.64
N GLU A 60 8.12 22.71 -8.66
CA GLU A 60 9.40 22.46 -7.97
C GLU A 60 10.57 23.31 -8.51
N ASN A 61 10.47 23.81 -9.74
CA ASN A 61 11.51 24.61 -10.39
C ASN A 61 11.37 26.13 -10.13
N CYS A 62 10.31 26.56 -9.46
CA CYS A 62 10.03 27.98 -9.25
C CYS A 62 11.13 28.68 -8.41
N TYR A 63 11.82 27.96 -7.52
CA TYR A 63 12.91 28.52 -6.72
C TYR A 63 14.14 28.83 -7.58
N VAL A 64 14.39 28.02 -8.61
CA VAL A 64 15.50 28.20 -9.55
C VAL A 64 15.24 29.42 -10.44
N MET A 65 14.00 29.60 -10.89
CA MET A 65 13.58 30.75 -11.71
C MET A 65 13.23 31.99 -10.88
N ARG A 66 13.18 31.86 -9.55
CA ARG A 66 12.81 32.90 -8.57
C ARG A 66 11.42 33.48 -8.80
N ASP A 67 10.48 32.66 -9.24
CA ASP A 67 9.11 33.04 -9.59
C ASP A 67 8.04 32.26 -8.80
N CYS A 68 8.42 31.63 -7.68
CA CYS A 68 7.48 30.97 -6.77
C CYS A 68 6.42 31.93 -6.25
N CYS A 69 5.18 31.42 -6.16
CA CYS A 69 4.15 32.08 -5.37
C CYS A 69 4.53 32.10 -3.89
N SER A 70 4.12 33.16 -3.18
CA SER A 70 4.48 33.37 -1.78
C SER A 70 3.95 32.29 -0.85
N ASP A 71 2.87 31.62 -1.23
CA ASP A 71 2.25 30.52 -0.48
C ASP A 71 2.73 29.14 -0.92
N TYR A 72 3.67 29.04 -1.88
CA TYR A 72 4.15 27.77 -2.42
C TYR A 72 4.65 26.81 -1.34
N GLU A 73 5.41 27.30 -0.36
CA GLU A 73 5.92 26.46 0.72
C GLU A 73 4.77 25.89 1.57
N ASN A 74 3.77 26.70 1.92
CA ASN A 74 2.64 26.23 2.71
C ASN A 74 1.65 25.36 1.91
N ALA A 75 1.50 25.63 0.61
CA ALA A 75 0.54 24.96 -0.26
C ALA A 75 1.10 23.64 -0.82
N CYS A 76 2.37 23.64 -1.20
CA CYS A 76 2.98 22.59 -2.00
C CYS A 76 4.14 21.88 -1.31
N GLN A 77 4.54 22.25 -0.08
CA GLN A 77 5.52 21.46 0.67
C GLN A 77 5.01 20.05 0.90
N ALA A 78 5.86 19.10 0.51
CA ALA A 78 5.59 17.68 0.64
C ALA A 78 5.48 17.28 2.12
N VAL A 79 4.26 17.06 2.59
CA VAL A 79 4.01 16.45 3.90
C VAL A 79 3.91 14.95 3.70
N ALA A 80 4.81 14.20 4.31
CA ALA A 80 4.75 12.75 4.32
C ALA A 80 3.57 12.27 5.18
N CYS A 81 2.96 11.16 4.78
CA CYS A 81 1.92 10.54 5.60
C CYS A 81 2.51 10.05 6.94
N GLN A 82 1.85 10.39 8.04
CA GLN A 82 2.16 9.88 9.38
C GLN A 82 1.05 8.95 9.83
N VAL A 83 1.41 7.82 10.45
CA VAL A 83 0.48 6.77 10.90
C VAL A 83 0.71 6.44 12.36
N SER A 84 -0.31 5.93 13.03
CA SER A 84 -0.24 5.50 14.42
C SER A 84 0.63 4.26 14.60
N GLU A 85 0.94 3.96 15.86
CA GLU A 85 1.37 2.62 16.26
C GLU A 85 0.33 1.56 15.90
N TRP A 86 0.78 0.31 15.79
CA TRP A 86 -0.08 -0.83 15.54
C TRP A 86 -0.96 -1.15 16.74
N GLY A 87 -2.24 -1.44 16.48
CA GLY A 87 -3.12 -2.05 17.48
C GLY A 87 -2.76 -3.53 17.76
N SER A 88 -3.46 -4.12 18.73
CA SER A 88 -3.33 -5.53 19.05
C SER A 88 -3.75 -6.45 17.89
N TRP A 89 -3.16 -7.64 17.84
CA TRP A 89 -3.57 -8.68 16.90
C TRP A 89 -4.98 -9.19 17.24
N SER A 90 -5.79 -9.41 16.21
CA SER A 90 -7.05 -10.14 16.32
C SER A 90 -6.80 -11.60 16.70
N GLY A 91 -7.85 -12.26 17.18
CA GLY A 91 -7.92 -13.72 17.21
C GLY A 91 -7.71 -14.33 15.83
N CYS A 92 -7.39 -15.62 15.80
CA CYS A 92 -7.20 -16.35 14.54
C CYS A 92 -8.53 -16.45 13.78
N SER A 93 -8.51 -16.26 12.47
CA SER A 93 -9.70 -16.34 11.63
C SER A 93 -10.36 -17.73 11.59
N VAL A 94 -9.67 -18.75 12.11
CA VAL A 94 -10.15 -20.14 12.17
C VAL A 94 -10.12 -20.67 13.60
N SER A 95 -11.10 -21.52 13.91
CA SER A 95 -11.14 -22.27 15.17
C SER A 95 -10.19 -23.47 15.17
N CYS A 96 -9.69 -23.89 14.00
CA CYS A 96 -8.88 -25.09 13.83
C CYS A 96 -7.93 -24.94 12.63
N GLY A 97 -6.67 -25.35 12.78
CA GLY A 97 -5.68 -25.35 11.70
C GLY A 97 -5.12 -23.96 11.38
N GLU A 98 -4.73 -23.75 10.12
CA GLU A 98 -4.10 -22.51 9.64
C GLU A 98 -5.14 -21.44 9.32
N GLY A 99 -4.93 -20.25 9.85
CA GLY A 99 -5.73 -19.07 9.57
C GLY A 99 -4.90 -17.79 9.57
N VAL A 100 -5.59 -16.67 9.67
CA VAL A 100 -4.98 -15.33 9.66
C VAL A 100 -5.39 -14.55 10.89
N SER A 101 -4.42 -13.90 11.52
CA SER A 101 -4.66 -12.81 12.46
C SER A 101 -4.37 -11.48 11.77
N GLU A 102 -5.16 -10.46 12.09
CA GLU A 102 -5.06 -9.13 11.52
C GLU A 102 -4.85 -8.08 12.61
N ARG A 103 -4.08 -7.03 12.32
CA ARG A 103 -4.03 -5.80 13.12
C ARG A 103 -4.07 -4.57 12.23
N ARG A 104 -4.46 -3.44 12.81
CA ARG A 104 -4.69 -2.19 12.09
C ARG A 104 -4.00 -1.02 12.79
N ARG A 105 -3.68 -0.01 12.00
CA ARG A 105 -3.24 1.33 12.44
C ARG A 105 -3.97 2.38 11.61
N TYR A 106 -3.98 3.62 12.07
CA TYR A 106 -4.71 4.70 11.42
C TYR A 106 -3.78 5.83 10.98
N VAL A 107 -4.26 6.65 10.03
CA VAL A 107 -3.53 7.83 9.55
C VAL A 107 -3.67 8.94 10.60
N LEU A 108 -2.54 9.45 11.08
CA LEU A 108 -2.46 10.63 11.94
C LEU A 108 -2.44 11.90 11.10
N THR A 109 -1.65 11.90 10.02
CA THR A 109 -1.49 13.03 9.10
C THR A 109 -1.54 12.53 7.66
N SER A 110 -2.48 13.05 6.87
CA SER A 110 -2.61 12.69 5.44
C SER A 110 -1.51 13.35 4.60
N PRO A 111 -1.01 12.69 3.53
CA PRO A 111 0.03 13.24 2.68
C PRO A 111 -0.47 14.43 1.86
N ARG A 112 0.36 15.45 1.68
CA ARG A 112 0.07 16.68 0.92
C ARG A 112 1.29 17.13 0.12
N GLY A 113 1.12 18.03 -0.86
CA GLY A 113 2.23 18.62 -1.61
C GLY A 113 3.11 17.62 -2.36
N GLY A 114 2.54 16.52 -2.86
CA GLY A 114 3.32 15.46 -3.52
C GLY A 114 4.15 14.57 -2.57
N GLY A 115 3.92 14.66 -1.25
CA GLY A 115 4.56 13.82 -0.24
C GLY A 115 4.24 12.32 -0.37
N PRO A 116 5.08 11.44 0.21
CA PRO A 116 4.91 9.99 0.10
C PRO A 116 3.54 9.50 0.59
N ALA A 117 2.93 8.57 -0.16
CA ALA A 117 1.68 7.91 0.22
C ALA A 117 1.82 7.18 1.56
N CYS A 118 0.68 6.98 2.24
CA CYS A 118 0.68 6.26 3.50
C CYS A 118 1.22 4.84 3.36
N PRO A 119 2.04 4.38 4.31
CA PRO A 119 2.41 2.98 4.37
C PRO A 119 1.16 2.11 4.67
N PRO A 120 1.23 0.78 4.53
CA PRO A 120 0.09 -0.10 4.76
C PRO A 120 -0.57 0.11 6.13
N LEU A 121 -1.90 0.22 6.16
CA LEU A 121 -2.69 0.43 7.38
C LEU A 121 -3.21 -0.87 8.01
N VAL A 122 -3.11 -1.97 7.26
CA VAL A 122 -3.54 -3.31 7.68
C VAL A 122 -2.36 -4.25 7.57
N GLN A 123 -2.17 -5.06 8.60
CA GLN A 123 -1.19 -6.12 8.61
C GLN A 123 -1.85 -7.46 8.93
N LYS A 124 -1.45 -8.49 8.20
CA LYS A 124 -1.92 -9.87 8.39
C LYS A 124 -0.74 -10.77 8.72
N ARG A 125 -0.96 -11.77 9.58
CA ARG A 125 0.01 -12.84 9.86
C ARG A 125 -0.66 -14.21 9.88
N ALA A 126 0.16 -15.24 9.73
CA ALA A 126 -0.28 -16.62 9.91
C ALA A 126 -0.64 -16.83 11.37
N CYS A 127 -1.66 -17.63 11.63
CA CYS A 127 -1.92 -18.19 12.95
C CYS A 127 -2.29 -19.66 12.81
N TYR A 128 -1.99 -20.45 13.84
CA TYR A 128 -2.37 -21.86 13.89
C TYR A 128 -3.17 -22.11 15.16
N ASN A 129 -4.33 -22.72 15.02
CA ASN A 129 -5.16 -23.11 16.14
C ASN A 129 -5.09 -24.63 16.36
N TYR A 130 -4.55 -25.04 17.51
CA TYR A 130 -4.33 -26.44 17.88
C TYR A 130 -5.59 -27.05 18.49
N GLY A 131 -6.63 -27.26 17.68
CA GLY A 131 -7.78 -28.06 18.07
C GLY A 131 -7.48 -29.56 17.91
N TYR A 132 -7.79 -30.39 18.90
CA TYR A 132 -7.66 -31.85 18.80
C TYR A 132 -8.61 -32.47 17.75
N TRP A 133 -9.61 -31.70 17.28
CA TRP A 133 -10.48 -32.06 16.16
C TRP A 133 -9.98 -31.52 14.80
N CYS A 134 -8.79 -30.92 14.74
CA CYS A 134 -8.16 -30.56 13.46
C CYS A 134 -7.78 -31.86 12.75
N SER A 135 -8.73 -32.48 12.05
CA SER A 135 -8.48 -33.60 11.16
C SER A 135 -7.49 -33.10 10.10
N SER A 136 -6.23 -33.52 10.23
CA SER A 136 -5.07 -33.17 9.41
C SER A 136 -5.46 -32.67 8.00
N ALA A 137 -5.57 -31.35 7.85
CA ALA A 137 -5.67 -30.75 6.52
C ALA A 137 -4.42 -31.18 5.77
N THR A 138 -4.61 -31.86 4.63
CA THR A 138 -3.56 -32.55 3.87
C THR A 138 -2.25 -31.77 3.84
N LYS A 139 -1.17 -32.36 4.37
CA LYS A 139 0.18 -31.79 4.57
C LYS A 139 0.85 -31.14 3.34
N GLU A 140 0.20 -31.13 2.18
CA GLU A 140 0.76 -30.72 0.89
C GLU A 140 0.04 -29.55 0.23
N VAL A 141 -0.94 -28.92 0.90
CA VAL A 141 -1.61 -27.73 0.36
C VAL A 141 -0.84 -26.49 0.78
N ALA A 142 -0.47 -25.67 -0.19
CA ALA A 142 0.13 -24.37 0.05
C ALA A 142 -0.91 -23.35 0.50
N HIS A 143 -0.66 -22.70 1.61
CA HIS A 143 -1.44 -21.57 2.10
C HIS A 143 -0.72 -20.28 1.73
N ILE A 144 -1.40 -19.37 1.02
CA ILE A 144 -0.78 -18.15 0.50
C ILE A 144 -1.52 -16.87 0.86
N LEU A 145 -0.74 -15.80 0.97
CA LEU A 145 -1.17 -14.41 1.08
C LEU A 145 -0.33 -13.51 0.16
N PRO A 146 -0.82 -12.33 -0.23
CA PRO A 146 -0.02 -11.32 -0.94
C PRO A 146 1.29 -10.97 -0.23
N ALA A 147 2.36 -10.78 -1.02
CA ALA A 147 3.69 -10.42 -0.49
C ALA A 147 3.71 -9.09 0.29
N SER A 148 2.76 -8.19 0.02
CA SER A 148 2.56 -6.96 0.79
C SER A 148 2.29 -7.21 2.28
N PHE A 149 1.81 -8.40 2.65
CA PHE A 149 1.63 -8.78 4.06
C PHE A 149 2.89 -9.39 4.70
N GLY A 150 3.91 -9.74 3.91
CA GLY A 150 5.15 -10.36 4.40
C GLY A 150 6.16 -9.35 4.95
N HIS A 151 6.20 -8.14 4.39
CA HIS A 151 7.17 -7.09 4.72
C HIS A 151 7.15 -6.62 6.19
N LEU A 152 6.06 -6.88 6.93
CA LEU A 152 5.87 -6.40 8.29
C LEU A 152 6.11 -7.49 9.37
N ARG A 153 6.48 -8.72 8.99
CA ARG A 153 6.86 -9.77 9.96
C ARG A 153 8.30 -9.66 10.45
N LEU A 154 9.16 -8.94 9.73
CA LEU A 154 10.60 -8.85 10.04
C LEU A 154 10.99 -7.65 10.90
N SER A 155 10.12 -6.63 11.04
CA SER A 155 10.47 -5.37 11.71
C SER A 155 10.09 -5.30 13.20
N ASP A 156 9.15 -6.12 13.67
CA ASP A 156 8.44 -5.83 14.93
C ASP A 156 8.60 -6.90 16.03
N GLU A 157 9.45 -7.92 15.86
CA GLU A 157 9.67 -8.92 16.93
C GLU A 157 10.85 -8.54 17.83
N PRO A 158 10.73 -8.68 19.17
CA PRO A 158 11.80 -8.37 20.10
C PRO A 158 13.04 -9.22 19.82
N LYS A 159 14.23 -8.63 20.00
CA LYS A 159 15.54 -9.30 19.95
C LYS A 159 15.73 -10.29 21.11
N GLY A 160 14.78 -11.20 21.34
CA GLY A 160 14.89 -12.33 22.25
C GLY A 160 15.54 -13.55 21.58
N ALA A 161 15.58 -14.68 22.28
CA ALA A 161 16.16 -15.94 21.77
C ALA A 161 15.55 -16.41 20.43
N MET A 162 14.27 -16.10 20.18
CA MET A 162 13.61 -16.39 18.90
C MET A 162 14.17 -15.55 17.75
N GLY A 163 14.62 -14.32 18.00
CA GLY A 163 15.26 -13.44 17.01
C GLY A 163 16.60 -13.99 16.52
N LEU A 164 17.41 -14.59 17.41
CA LEU A 164 18.69 -15.23 17.06
C LEU A 164 18.47 -16.52 16.23
N ILE A 165 17.43 -17.29 16.56
CA ILE A 165 17.03 -18.47 15.78
C ILE A 165 16.50 -18.06 14.40
N MET A 166 15.79 -16.93 14.30
CA MET A 166 15.33 -16.41 13.00
C MET A 166 16.50 -15.89 12.15
N ASP A 167 17.55 -15.34 12.75
CA ASP A 167 18.74 -14.87 12.03
C ASP A 167 19.52 -16.02 11.37
N SER A 168 19.61 -17.18 12.01
CA SER A 168 20.21 -18.38 11.40
C SER A 168 19.32 -19.00 10.31
N ARG A 169 17.99 -18.82 10.39
CA ARG A 169 17.04 -19.31 9.37
C ARG A 169 16.85 -18.36 8.19
N LYS A 170 17.20 -17.07 8.32
CA LYS A 170 17.17 -16.12 7.18
C LYS A 170 18.02 -16.59 6.00
N SER A 171 19.11 -17.32 6.25
CA SER A 171 19.97 -17.91 5.21
C SER A 171 19.27 -19.00 4.37
N HIS A 172 18.13 -19.50 4.84
CA HIS A 172 17.33 -20.52 4.17
C HIS A 172 16.06 -19.97 3.56
N MET A 173 15.88 -18.64 3.51
CA MET A 173 14.76 -18.02 2.81
C MET A 173 14.87 -18.31 1.30
N TYR A 174 13.78 -18.71 0.67
CA TYR A 174 13.76 -19.01 -0.76
C TYR A 174 12.42 -18.62 -1.38
N CYS A 175 12.40 -18.48 -2.70
CA CYS A 175 11.18 -18.28 -3.46
C CYS A 175 10.95 -19.47 -4.36
N VAL A 176 9.67 -19.75 -4.58
CA VAL A 176 9.24 -20.74 -5.57
C VAL A 176 8.37 -20.04 -6.60
N ASN A 177 8.79 -20.17 -7.85
CA ASN A 177 8.00 -19.71 -8.99
C ASN A 177 7.07 -20.83 -9.41
N PHE A 178 5.78 -20.51 -9.48
CA PHE A 178 4.74 -21.44 -9.90
C PHE A 178 4.02 -20.92 -11.14
N ARG A 179 3.58 -21.86 -11.97
CA ARG A 179 2.62 -21.59 -13.04
C ARG A 179 1.24 -22.11 -12.63
N VAL A 180 0.28 -21.21 -12.48
CA VAL A 180 -1.10 -21.55 -12.10
C VAL A 180 -1.72 -22.41 -13.19
N THR A 181 -2.27 -23.57 -12.83
CA THR A 181 -2.89 -24.51 -13.78
C THR A 181 -4.41 -24.47 -13.70
N SER A 182 -4.99 -24.29 -12.52
CA SER A 182 -6.44 -24.14 -12.35
C SER A 182 -6.80 -23.21 -11.19
N THR A 183 -7.98 -22.60 -11.26
CA THR A 183 -8.55 -21.73 -10.22
C THR A 183 -10.03 -22.01 -10.05
N SER A 184 -10.49 -22.01 -8.81
CA SER A 184 -11.92 -22.04 -8.47
C SER A 184 -12.64 -20.77 -8.90
N ALA A 185 -13.96 -20.87 -9.13
CA ALA A 185 -14.80 -19.71 -9.47
C ALA A 185 -14.78 -18.63 -8.37
N ALA A 186 -14.58 -19.04 -7.11
CA ALA A 186 -14.50 -18.13 -5.96
C ALA A 186 -13.44 -17.04 -6.14
N CYS A 187 -12.31 -17.32 -6.81
CA CYS A 187 -11.26 -16.34 -7.07
C CYS A 187 -11.72 -15.16 -7.95
N ARG A 188 -12.88 -15.27 -8.63
CA ARG A 188 -13.42 -14.23 -9.51
C ARG A 188 -14.65 -13.51 -8.91
N LEU A 189 -15.16 -13.96 -7.76
CA LEU A 189 -16.38 -13.41 -7.19
C LEU A 189 -16.18 -12.00 -6.61
N ARG A 190 -17.19 -11.14 -6.79
CA ARG A 190 -17.21 -9.75 -6.27
C ARG A 190 -17.21 -9.67 -4.74
N SER A 191 -17.62 -10.73 -4.02
CA SER A 191 -17.55 -10.82 -2.55
C SER A 191 -16.12 -10.68 -2.01
N ASN A 192 -15.11 -10.90 -2.85
CA ASN A 192 -13.69 -10.73 -2.50
C ASN A 192 -13.21 -9.29 -2.78
N TYR A 193 -14.06 -8.27 -2.63
CA TYR A 193 -13.70 -6.88 -2.94
C TYR A 193 -12.49 -6.37 -2.13
N LEU A 194 -12.23 -6.97 -0.94
CA LEU A 194 -11.03 -6.74 -0.13
C LEU A 194 -9.78 -7.50 -0.62
N ALA A 195 -9.95 -8.49 -1.50
CA ALA A 195 -8.92 -9.38 -2.04
C ALA A 195 -8.87 -9.30 -3.58
N GLY A 196 -8.85 -8.09 -4.14
CA GLY A 196 -8.77 -7.85 -5.60
C GLY A 196 -7.56 -8.54 -6.27
N TRP A 197 -6.54 -8.86 -5.48
CA TRP A 197 -5.37 -9.64 -5.89
C TRP A 197 -5.73 -11.06 -6.37
N THR A 198 -6.80 -11.68 -5.87
CA THR A 198 -7.18 -13.06 -6.25
C THR A 198 -7.50 -13.22 -7.73
N ARG A 199 -7.82 -12.13 -8.43
CA ARG A 199 -8.05 -12.13 -9.88
C ARG A 199 -6.77 -12.30 -10.70
N THR A 200 -5.60 -12.03 -10.11
CA THR A 200 -4.30 -12.25 -10.78
C THR A 200 -3.96 -13.74 -10.85
N LEU A 201 -4.51 -14.54 -9.93
CA LEU A 201 -4.48 -16.00 -9.96
C LEU A 201 -5.44 -16.51 -11.02
N ARG A 202 -5.01 -16.48 -12.28
CA ARG A 202 -5.71 -17.06 -13.43
C ARG A 202 -4.87 -18.20 -14.03
N PRO A 203 -5.49 -19.22 -14.66
CA PRO A 203 -4.74 -20.26 -15.35
C PRO A 203 -3.73 -19.68 -16.33
N GLY A 204 -2.50 -20.21 -16.32
CA GLY A 204 -1.38 -19.73 -17.10
C GLY A 204 -0.55 -18.62 -16.46
N ALA A 205 -1.02 -17.97 -15.38
CA ALA A 205 -0.26 -16.94 -14.68
C ALA A 205 0.98 -17.52 -14.00
N ASN A 206 2.08 -16.77 -14.06
CA ASN A 206 3.29 -17.06 -13.30
C ASN A 206 3.26 -16.24 -12.01
N VAL A 207 3.51 -16.90 -10.89
CA VAL A 207 3.49 -16.29 -9.56
C VAL A 207 4.75 -16.66 -8.79
N CYS A 208 5.24 -15.72 -7.99
CA CYS A 208 6.37 -15.92 -7.08
C CYS A 208 5.80 -16.07 -5.67
N VAL A 209 6.16 -17.14 -4.96
CA VAL A 209 5.75 -17.35 -3.57
C VAL A 209 7.01 -17.47 -2.70
N GLU A 210 7.14 -16.57 -1.74
CA GLU A 210 8.29 -16.49 -0.84
C GLU A 210 8.07 -17.36 0.39
N CYS A 211 9.02 -18.24 0.67
CA CYS A 211 9.08 -19.06 1.86
C CYS A 211 9.95 -18.36 2.91
N GLN A 212 9.28 -17.78 3.90
CA GLN A 212 9.92 -17.08 4.99
C GLN A 212 10.18 -18.02 6.18
N PRO A 213 11.18 -17.74 7.03
CA PRO A 213 11.52 -18.58 8.19
C PRO A 213 10.36 -18.97 9.12
N HIS A 214 9.35 -18.12 9.23
CA HIS A 214 8.16 -18.33 10.06
C HIS A 214 7.18 -19.36 9.48
N ALA A 215 7.18 -19.54 8.15
CA ALA A 215 6.31 -20.49 7.44
C ALA A 215 7.03 -21.84 7.19
N MET A 216 8.32 -21.94 7.54
CA MET A 216 9.10 -23.16 7.36
C MET A 216 8.81 -24.19 8.45
N ASP A 217 8.79 -25.46 8.06
CA ASP A 217 8.79 -26.58 8.97
C ASP A 217 10.19 -26.85 9.56
N ARG A 218 10.31 -27.92 10.37
CA ARG A 218 11.60 -28.34 10.97
C ARG A 218 12.63 -28.79 9.93
N LYS A 219 12.22 -29.05 8.69
CA LYS A 219 13.08 -29.45 7.57
C LYS A 219 13.43 -28.27 6.66
N MET A 220 13.15 -27.03 7.08
CA MET A 220 13.43 -25.80 6.33
C MET A 220 12.66 -25.73 5.00
N HIS A 221 11.45 -26.30 4.95
CA HIS A 221 10.56 -26.22 3.80
C HIS A 221 9.21 -25.61 4.18
N CYS A 222 8.65 -24.80 3.29
CA CYS A 222 7.27 -24.34 3.41
C CYS A 222 6.30 -25.42 2.93
N ARG A 223 5.16 -25.51 3.60
CA ARG A 223 4.12 -26.47 3.23
C ARG A 223 3.62 -26.20 1.81
N GLY A 224 3.55 -27.26 1.00
CA GLY A 224 3.05 -27.18 -0.37
C GLY A 224 4.02 -26.48 -1.35
N ASP A 225 5.29 -26.29 -0.97
CA ASP A 225 6.34 -25.78 -1.86
C ASP A 225 6.74 -26.78 -2.96
N GLY A 226 6.27 -28.02 -2.84
CA GLY A 226 6.42 -29.12 -3.78
C GLY A 226 7.84 -29.70 -3.76
N ALA A 227 7.99 -30.92 -3.24
CA ALA A 227 9.20 -31.70 -3.46
C ALA A 227 9.44 -31.87 -4.97
N SER A 228 10.66 -31.60 -5.42
CA SER A 228 11.07 -31.52 -6.83
C SER A 228 10.51 -32.67 -7.68
N GLY A 229 9.61 -32.36 -8.63
CA GLY A 229 9.00 -33.33 -9.53
C GLY A 229 7.84 -32.73 -10.36
N PRO A 230 7.33 -33.44 -11.38
CA PRO A 230 6.28 -32.98 -12.30
C PRO A 230 4.88 -32.83 -11.66
N ASN A 231 4.78 -32.93 -10.33
CA ASN A 231 3.53 -33.00 -9.60
C ASN A 231 2.83 -31.64 -9.56
N THR A 232 1.52 -31.69 -9.76
CA THR A 232 0.64 -30.53 -9.68
C THR A 232 0.33 -30.26 -8.21
N GLY A 233 0.86 -29.15 -7.67
CA GLY A 233 0.62 -28.71 -6.30
C GLY A 233 -0.77 -28.08 -6.14
N ARG A 234 -1.31 -28.13 -4.92
CA ARG A 234 -2.58 -27.49 -4.54
C ARG A 234 -2.30 -26.27 -3.69
N TRP A 235 -3.11 -25.23 -3.85
CA TRP A 235 -2.98 -24.00 -3.08
C TRP A 235 -4.34 -23.43 -2.69
N THR A 236 -4.33 -22.65 -1.61
CA THR A 236 -5.49 -21.89 -1.14
C THR A 236 -5.08 -20.49 -0.73
N ALA A 237 -5.89 -19.50 -1.11
CA ALA A 237 -5.79 -18.13 -0.64
C ALA A 237 -6.44 -18.04 0.75
N VAL A 238 -5.65 -17.73 1.78
CA VAL A 238 -6.15 -17.83 3.17
C VAL A 238 -7.14 -16.71 3.51
N ASP A 239 -6.98 -15.52 2.93
CA ASP A 239 -7.87 -14.37 3.14
C ASP A 239 -8.99 -14.22 2.10
N ALA A 240 -9.16 -15.21 1.23
CA ALA A 240 -10.20 -15.22 0.20
C ALA A 240 -10.96 -16.55 0.22
N THR A 241 -12.07 -16.56 0.94
CA THR A 241 -12.88 -17.74 1.18
C THR A 241 -13.23 -18.47 -0.11
N GLY A 242 -12.86 -19.76 -0.17
CA GLY A 242 -13.12 -20.62 -1.32
C GLY A 242 -12.17 -20.43 -2.50
N CYS A 243 -11.32 -19.39 -2.54
CA CYS A 243 -10.35 -19.19 -3.61
C CYS A 243 -9.16 -20.15 -3.46
N ARG A 244 -9.20 -21.20 -4.27
CA ARG A 244 -8.19 -22.26 -4.32
C ARG A 244 -7.92 -22.70 -5.75
N GLY A 245 -6.88 -23.48 -5.93
CA GLY A 245 -6.54 -24.00 -7.24
C GLY A 245 -5.37 -24.97 -7.24
N THR A 246 -4.80 -25.14 -8.43
CA THR A 246 -3.60 -25.93 -8.63
C THR A 246 -2.55 -25.16 -9.40
N TRP A 247 -1.30 -25.56 -9.23
CA TRP A 247 -0.15 -24.99 -9.93
C TRP A 247 0.93 -26.03 -10.21
N LYS A 248 1.89 -25.69 -11.06
CA LYS A 248 3.11 -26.48 -11.28
C LYS A 248 4.32 -25.65 -10.87
N LYS A 249 5.23 -26.27 -10.12
CA LYS A 249 6.51 -25.67 -9.76
C LYS A 249 7.34 -25.48 -11.02
N HIS A 250 7.80 -24.26 -11.25
CA HIS A 250 8.62 -23.90 -12.39
C HIS A 250 10.10 -23.82 -11.99
N SER A 251 10.41 -23.07 -10.92
CA SER A 251 11.78 -22.96 -10.39
C SER A 251 11.78 -22.63 -8.90
N ARG A 252 12.90 -22.90 -8.22
CA ARG A 252 13.19 -22.48 -6.84
C ARG A 252 14.47 -21.67 -6.85
N GLN A 253 14.51 -20.58 -6.10
CA GLN A 253 15.69 -19.73 -5.94
C GLN A 253 15.93 -19.47 -4.46
N GLU A 254 17.16 -19.71 -4.00
CA GLU A 254 17.58 -19.38 -2.63
C GLU A 254 17.85 -17.88 -2.49
N ASN A 255 17.65 -17.35 -1.29
CA ASN A 255 17.92 -15.96 -0.91
C ASN A 255 17.32 -14.91 -1.87
N CYS A 256 16.00 -14.97 -2.07
CA CYS A 256 15.27 -14.02 -2.90
C CYS A 256 14.04 -13.48 -2.19
N TYR A 257 13.43 -12.44 -2.77
CA TYR A 257 12.20 -11.84 -2.31
C TYR A 257 11.20 -11.76 -3.45
N CYS A 258 9.92 -12.00 -3.17
CA CYS A 258 8.87 -11.85 -4.17
C CYS A 258 8.32 -10.43 -4.15
N SER A 259 8.58 -9.65 -5.21
CA SER A 259 8.04 -8.30 -5.32
C SER A 259 6.50 -8.31 -5.37
N GLY A 260 5.88 -7.53 -4.48
CA GLY A 260 4.44 -7.26 -4.53
C GLY A 260 4.03 -6.34 -5.69
N TYR A 261 5.00 -5.72 -6.37
CA TYR A 261 4.76 -4.82 -7.50
C TYR A 261 4.15 -5.62 -8.66
N ARG A 262 2.93 -5.26 -9.09
CA ARG A 262 2.07 -5.94 -10.09
C ARG A 262 1.20 -7.10 -9.61
N GLY A 263 1.19 -7.44 -8.32
CA GLY A 263 0.19 -8.39 -7.75
C GLY A 263 0.42 -9.88 -8.08
N TYR A 264 1.64 -10.26 -8.46
CA TYR A 264 2.05 -11.65 -8.72
C TYR A 264 2.99 -12.23 -7.64
N GLY A 265 3.28 -11.44 -6.60
CA GLY A 265 4.11 -11.85 -5.46
C GLY A 265 3.27 -12.25 -4.26
N PHE A 266 3.62 -13.38 -3.66
CA PHE A 266 2.94 -13.99 -2.52
C PHE A 266 3.96 -14.49 -1.49
N ILE A 267 3.45 -14.87 -0.32
CA ILE A 267 4.19 -15.52 0.76
C ILE A 267 3.48 -16.81 1.16
N PHE A 268 4.24 -17.82 1.55
CA PHE A 268 3.71 -18.95 2.29
C PHE A 268 3.30 -18.51 3.70
N VAL A 269 2.32 -19.22 4.25
CA VAL A 269 1.68 -18.95 5.55
C VAL A 269 1.72 -20.21 6.39
#